data_AF-A0A090SK20-F1
#
_entry.id   AF-A0A090SK20-F1
#
_cell.length_a   1.000
_cell.length_b   1.000
_cell.length_c   1.000
_cell.angle_alpha   90.00
_cell.angle_beta   90.00
_cell.angle_gamma   90.00
#
_symmetry.space_group_name_H-M   'P 1'
#
loop_
_entity.id
_entity.type
_entity.pdbx_description
1 polymer ?
#
loop_
_entity_poly.entity_id
_entity_poly.type
_entity_poly.pdbx_seq_one_letter_code
_entity_poly.pdbx_strand_id
1 'polypeptide(L)' 'MSQQRLNELKQQLHYHGVKYYVEDSPEIPDVEYDRLMKELLGIEAEHQNG' A
#
# COMPACT_ATOMS: atom_id res chain seq x y z
N MET A 1 -6.47 -7.09 13.99
CA MET A 1 -5.61 -6.55 12.91
C MET A 1 -4.44 -5.81 13.56
N SER A 2 -3.20 -6.11 13.21
CA SER A 2 -2.02 -5.52 13.85
C SER A 2 -1.65 -4.20 13.18
N GLN A 3 -1.48 -3.13 13.97
CA GLN A 3 -0.94 -1.82 13.54
C GLN A 3 0.32 -1.94 12.67
N GLN A 4 1.09 -3.02 12.90
CA GLN A 4 2.26 -3.37 12.12
C GLN A 4 1.95 -3.59 10.63
N ARG A 5 0.87 -4.32 10.28
CA ARG A 5 0.51 -4.57 8.88
C ARG A 5 0.13 -3.29 8.14
N LEU A 6 -0.59 -2.40 8.82
CA LEU A 6 -0.93 -1.08 8.28
C LEU A 6 0.32 -0.26 7.96
N ASN A 7 1.29 -0.26 8.87
CA ASN A 7 2.56 0.45 8.68
C ASN A 7 3.38 -0.16 7.53
N GLU A 8 3.44 -1.49 7.43
CA GLU A 8 4.10 -2.20 6.33
C GLU A 8 3.49 -1.85 4.98
N LEU A 9 2.16 -1.88 4.85
CA LEU A 9 1.46 -1.53 3.61
C LEU A 9 1.73 -0.08 3.22
N LYS A 10 1.70 0.86 4.17
CA LYS A 10 2.03 2.27 3.94
C LYS A 10 3.46 2.45 3.42
N GLN A 11 4.42 1.73 4.00
CA GLN A 11 5.82 1.77 3.55
C GLN A 11 5.98 1.19 2.15
N GLN A 12 5.37 0.04 1.86
CA GLN A 12 5.44 -0.59 0.55
C GLN A 12 4.80 0.29 -0.54
N LEU A 13 3.61 0.83 -0.29
CA LEU A 13 2.92 1.71 -1.23
C LEU A 13 3.72 3.00 -1.49
N HIS A 14 4.37 3.55 -0.47
CA HIS A 14 5.23 4.72 -0.64
C HIS A 14 6.47 4.39 -1.47
N TYR A 15 7.18 3.30 -1.13
CA TYR A 15 8.37 2.87 -1.86
C TYR A 15 8.06 2.59 -3.33
N HIS A 16 7.03 1.81 -3.62
CA HIS A 16 6.63 1.52 -5.00
C HIS A 16 6.06 2.74 -5.72
N GLY A 17 5.40 3.66 -5.01
CA GLY A 17 4.97 4.94 -5.57
C GLY A 17 6.14 5.82 -6.00
N VAL A 18 7.20 5.90 -5.20
CA VAL A 18 8.43 6.62 -5.59
C VAL A 18 9.06 5.97 -6.82
N LYS A 19 9.20 4.64 -6.81
CA LYS A 19 9.73 3.88 -7.95
C LYS A 19 8.95 4.13 -9.24
N TYR A 20 7.63 4.15 -9.16
CA TYR A 20 6.74 4.33 -10.30
C TYR A 20 6.70 5.79 -10.80
N TYR A 21 6.44 6.75 -9.91
CA TYR A 21 6.16 8.14 -10.29
C TYR A 21 7.41 9.04 -10.34
N VAL A 22 8.46 8.71 -9.59
CA VAL A 22 9.67 9.54 -9.48
C VAL A 22 10.84 8.93 -10.25
N GLU A 23 11.09 7.63 -10.07
CA GLU A 23 12.24 6.95 -10.68
C GLU A 23 11.95 6.36 -12.08
N ASP A 24 10.69 6.34 -12.52
CA ASP A 24 10.24 5.67 -13.76
C ASP A 24 10.78 4.23 -13.89
N SER A 25 10.86 3.54 -12.75
CA SER A 25 11.45 2.21 -12.61
C SER A 25 10.54 1.33 -11.74
N PRO A 26 9.35 0.94 -12.25
CA PRO A 26 8.41 0.14 -11.49
C PRO A 26 8.96 -1.26 -11.22
N GLU A 27 9.00 -1.64 -9.93
CA GLU A 27 9.44 -2.98 -9.50
C GLU A 27 8.29 -3.99 -9.44
N ILE A 28 7.05 -3.50 -9.37
CA ILE A 28 5.83 -4.31 -9.34
C ILE A 28 4.84 -3.87 -10.42
N PRO A 29 4.05 -4.80 -10.99
CA PRO A 29 2.96 -4.44 -11.90
C PRO A 29 1.84 -3.67 -11.19
N ASP A 30 1.08 -2.87 -11.95
CA ASP A 30 -0.06 -2.09 -11.46
C ASP A 30 -1.06 -2.95 -10.66
N VAL A 31 -1.31 -4.19 -11.10
CA VAL A 31 -2.21 -5.14 -10.41
C VAL A 31 -1.75 -5.44 -8.98
N GLU A 32 -0.44 -5.53 -8.74
CA GLU A 32 0.08 -5.77 -7.39
C GLU A 32 0.01 -4.50 -6.55
N TYR A 33 0.28 -3.33 -7.13
CA TYR A 33 0.11 -2.04 -6.46
C TYR A 33 -1.36 -1.83 -6.02
N ASP A 34 -2.31 -2.12 -6.91
CA ASP A 34 -3.74 -2.05 -6.62
C ASP A 34 -4.17 -2.99 -5.50
N ARG A 35 -3.57 -4.18 -5.41
CA ARG A 35 -3.84 -5.13 -4.31
C ARG A 35 -3.36 -4.58 -2.97
N LEU A 36 -2.15 -4.04 -2.92
CA LEU A 36 -1.61 -3.41 -1.70
C LEU A 36 -2.49 -2.23 -1.25
N MET A 37 -2.96 -1.42 -2.20
CA MET A 37 -3.85 -0.29 -1.92
C MET A 37 -5.21 -0.76 -1.38
N LYS A 38 -5.82 -1.78 -2.01
CA LYS A 38 -7.09 -2.36 -1.54
C LYS A 38 -6.97 -2.96 -0.14
N GLU A 39 -5.86 -3.62 0.16
CA GLU A 39 -5.60 -4.16 1.49
C GLU A 39 -5.49 -3.05 2.53
N LEU A 40 -4.76 -1.96 2.21
CA LEU A 40 -4.65 -0.80 3.09
C LEU A 40 -6.03 -0.18 3.36
N LEU A 41 -6.81 0.07 2.31
CA LEU A 41 -8.16 0.64 2.42
C LEU A 41 -9.10 -0.27 3.21
N GLY A 42 -9.00 -1.59 3.04
CA GLY A 42 -9.78 -2.56 3.82
C GLY A 42 -9.48 -2.45 5.31
N ILE A 43 -8.20 -2.39 5.67
CA ILE A 43 -7.77 -2.23 7.07
C ILE A 43 -8.21 -0.85 7.61
N GLU A 44 -8.04 0.23 6.84
CA GLU A 44 -8.45 1.57 7.28
C GLU A 44 -9.98 1.68 7.46
N ALA A 45 -10.77 1.00 6.62
CA ALA A 45 -12.22 0.94 6.75
C ALA A 45 -12.67 0.13 7.98
N GLU A 46 -11.96 -0.95 8.31
CA GLU A 46 -12.20 -1.71 9.55
C GLU A 46 -11.83 -0.88 10.80
N HIS A 47 -10.77 -0.06 10.71
CA HIS A 47 -10.32 0.79 11.83
C HIS A 47 -11.16 2.07 12.02
N GLN A 48 -11.80 2.62 10.99
CA GLN A 48 -12.66 3.82 11.11
C GLN A 48 -14.04 3.56 11.73
N ASN A 49 -14.46 2.29 11.82
CA ASN A 49 -15.76 1.91 12.39
C ASN A 49 -15.67 1.41 13.86
N GLY A 50 -14.57 1.71 14.57
CA GLY A 50 -14.33 1.31 15.96
C GLY A 50 -14.32 2.48 16.94
#